data_AF-A0AAV9TWZ7-F1
#
_entry.id   AF-A0AAV9TWZ7-F1
#
_cell.length_a   1.000
_cell.length_b   1.000
_cell.length_c   1.000
_cell.angle_alpha   90.00
_cell.angle_beta   90.00
_cell.angle_gamma   90.00
#
_symmetry.space_group_name_H-M   'P 1'
#
loop_
_entity.id
_entity.type
_entity.pdbx_description
1 polymer ?
#
loop_
_entity_poly.entity_id
_entity_poly.type
_entity_poly.pdbx_seq_one_letter_code
_entity_poly.pdbx_strand_id
1 'polypeptide(L)'
;MSSATLEQDADALKNATITVRVIKSFPYRTCKNLVIRGLDLTTVTVGEFKARAENDVRTLSGWKPYQNVQFDAMKLYTKAHGTKTQNLIINLDRPDWMFVDDSKTLAEVGCEHETEVSFFNRAAYDEYLADPVNKWD
;
A
#
# COMPACT_ATOMS: atom_id res chain seq x y z
N MET A 1 20.48 24.96 -0.21
CA MET A 1 20.11 23.69 0.46
C MET A 1 21.40 23.04 0.93
N SER A 2 21.50 22.67 2.20
CA SER A 2 22.74 22.16 2.81
C SER A 2 22.93 20.66 2.52
N SER A 3 24.19 20.20 2.44
CA SER A 3 24.52 18.78 2.22
C SER A 3 23.92 17.84 3.27
N ALA A 4 23.70 18.32 4.50
CA ALA A 4 23.08 17.57 5.59
C ALA A 4 21.62 17.16 5.31
N THR A 5 20.85 17.96 4.56
CA THR A 5 19.46 17.62 4.20
C THR A 5 19.42 16.47 3.18
N LEU A 6 20.35 16.47 2.22
CA LEU A 6 20.43 15.44 1.18
C LEU A 6 20.85 14.07 1.72
N GLU A 7 21.75 14.03 2.72
CA GLU A 7 22.18 12.78 3.36
C GLU A 7 21.07 12.18 4.24
N GLN A 8 20.28 13.03 4.90
CA GLN A 8 19.16 12.59 5.75
C GLN A 8 18.01 12.02 4.91
N ASP A 9 17.73 12.60 3.74
CA ASP A 9 16.73 12.09 2.80
C ASP A 9 17.17 10.77 2.15
N ALA A 10 18.47 10.61 1.88
CA ALA A 10 19.02 9.36 1.33
C ALA A 10 19.00 8.20 2.34
N ASP A 11 19.21 8.48 3.64
CA ASP A 11 19.10 7.47 4.71
C ASP A 11 17.65 7.01 4.92
N ALA A 12 16.70 7.94 4.85
CA ALA A 12 15.27 7.67 4.99
C ALA A 12 14.74 6.68 3.92
N LEU A 13 15.32 6.70 2.72
CA LEU A 13 14.98 5.75 1.65
C LEU A 13 15.59 4.36 1.86
N LYS A 14 16.70 4.23 2.59
CA LYS A 14 17.42 2.96 2.76
C LYS A 14 17.00 2.15 4.00
N ASN A 15 16.28 2.77 4.93
CA ASN A 15 15.74 2.13 6.11
C ASN A 15 14.27 2.56 6.35
N ALA A 16 13.46 2.43 5.32
CA ALA A 16 12.08 2.89 5.34
C ALA A 16 11.15 1.94 6.10
N THR A 17 10.06 2.51 6.61
CA THR A 17 8.90 1.77 7.11
C THR A 17 7.69 2.12 6.24
N ILE A 18 7.00 1.11 5.73
CA ILE A 18 5.75 1.26 4.98
C ILE A 18 4.62 0.55 5.72
N THR A 19 3.46 1.20 5.79
CA THR A 19 2.22 0.58 6.26
C THR A 19 1.41 0.11 5.06
N VAL A 20 1.18 -1.20 4.97
CA VAL A 20 0.30 -1.82 3.98
C VAL A 20 -1.08 -2.00 4.58
N ARG A 21 -2.05 -1.22 4.09
CA ARG A 21 -3.48 -1.38 4.38
C ARG A 21 -4.01 -2.53 3.53
N VAL A 22 -4.04 -3.72 4.10
CA VAL A 22 -4.55 -4.91 3.41
C VAL A 22 -6.08 -4.87 3.45
N ILE A 23 -6.73 -4.68 2.30
CA ILE A 23 -8.17 -4.54 2.19
C ILE A 23 -8.77 -5.90 1.83
N LYS A 24 -9.56 -6.45 2.75
CA LYS A 24 -10.33 -7.68 2.53
C LYS A 24 -11.62 -7.42 1.79
N SER A 25 -12.27 -6.28 2.03
CA SER A 25 -13.56 -5.95 1.42
C SER A 25 -13.77 -4.45 1.31
N PHE A 26 -14.07 -3.98 0.10
CA PHE A 26 -14.46 -2.59 -0.14
C PHE A 26 -15.87 -2.27 0.39
N PRO A 27 -16.93 -3.05 0.06
CA PRO A 27 -18.29 -2.73 0.52
C PRO A 27 -18.45 -2.73 2.04
N TYR A 28 -17.75 -3.64 2.73
CA TYR A 28 -17.70 -3.73 4.19
C TYR A 28 -16.46 -3.04 4.78
N ARG A 29 -15.79 -2.16 4.02
CA ARG A 29 -14.60 -1.38 4.42
C ARG A 29 -13.65 -2.10 5.41
N THR A 30 -13.39 -3.38 5.16
CA THR A 30 -12.67 -4.24 6.08
C THR A 30 -11.21 -4.26 5.67
N CYS A 31 -10.34 -3.68 6.49
CA CYS A 31 -8.90 -3.69 6.28
C CYS A 31 -8.12 -3.92 7.58
N LYS A 32 -6.87 -4.37 7.45
CA LYS A 32 -5.91 -4.50 8.55
C LYS A 32 -4.55 -4.00 8.08
N ASN A 33 -3.84 -3.32 8.97
CA ASN A 33 -2.51 -2.79 8.67
C ASN A 33 -1.44 -3.86 8.90
N LEU A 34 -0.60 -4.08 7.89
CA LEU A 34 0.67 -4.80 7.97
C LEU A 34 1.79 -3.76 7.91
N VAL A 35 2.67 -3.74 8.90
CA VAL A 35 3.80 -2.79 8.94
C VAL A 35 5.08 -3.52 8.55
N ILE A 36 5.72 -3.06 7.47
CA ILE A 36 6.97 -3.63 6.94
C ILE A 36 8.07 -2.58 7.16
N ARG A 37 9.17 -3.01 7.80
CA ARG A 37 10.30 -2.15 8.23
C ARG A 37 11.60 -2.62 7.59
N GLY A 38 12.61 -1.74 7.57
CA GLY A 38 13.95 -2.07 7.08
C GLY A 38 14.00 -2.20 5.55
N LEU A 39 13.19 -1.40 4.85
CA LEU A 39 13.13 -1.42 3.39
C LEU A 39 14.15 -0.45 2.81
N ASP A 40 14.90 -0.90 1.81
CA ASP A 40 15.59 -0.01 0.88
C ASP A 40 14.68 0.24 -0.33
N LEU A 41 14.02 1.39 -0.34
CA LEU A 41 13.04 1.78 -1.36
C LEU A 41 13.67 1.98 -2.73
N THR A 42 15.00 2.15 -2.80
CA THR A 42 15.74 2.35 -4.06
C THR A 42 16.11 1.05 -4.75
N THR A 43 15.92 -0.09 -4.09
CA THR A 43 16.29 -1.41 -4.62
C THR A 43 15.13 -2.40 -4.61
N VAL A 44 14.26 -2.35 -3.60
CA VAL A 44 13.08 -3.23 -3.54
C VAL A 44 12.08 -2.85 -4.62
N THR A 45 11.76 -3.82 -5.48
CA THR A 45 10.74 -3.67 -6.53
C THR A 45 9.32 -3.81 -5.98
N VAL A 46 8.35 -3.27 -6.71
CA VAL A 46 6.92 -3.44 -6.40
C VAL A 46 6.54 -4.93 -6.37
N GLY A 47 7.02 -5.74 -7.30
CA GLY A 47 6.75 -7.18 -7.34
C GLY A 47 7.25 -7.91 -6.10
N GLU A 48 8.50 -7.66 -5.70
CA GLU A 48 9.08 -8.22 -4.47
C GLU A 48 8.32 -7.77 -3.22
N PHE A 49 7.92 -6.50 -3.17
CA PHE A 49 7.18 -5.95 -2.06
C PHE A 49 5.77 -6.56 -1.93
N LYS A 50 5.04 -6.74 -3.05
CA LYS A 50 3.75 -7.45 -3.08
C LYS A 50 3.91 -8.90 -2.59
N ALA A 51 4.91 -9.62 -3.11
CA ALA A 51 5.17 -11.00 -2.71
C ALA A 51 5.49 -11.11 -1.21
N ARG A 52 6.29 -10.18 -0.67
CA ARG A 52 6.58 -10.11 0.76
C ARG A 52 5.32 -9.85 1.59
N ALA A 53 4.52 -8.86 1.20
CA ALA A 53 3.26 -8.54 1.90
C ALA A 53 2.29 -9.72 1.87
N GLU A 54 2.15 -10.41 0.72
CA GLU A 54 1.32 -11.61 0.62
C GLU A 54 1.82 -12.73 1.52
N ASN A 55 3.13 -13.03 1.50
CA ASN A 55 3.72 -14.04 2.38
C ASN A 55 3.45 -13.73 3.86
N ASP A 56 3.60 -12.48 4.29
CA ASP A 56 3.37 -12.07 5.67
C ASP A 56 1.89 -12.20 6.05
N VAL A 57 0.95 -11.87 5.14
CA VAL A 57 -0.50 -12.11 5.34
C VAL A 57 -0.81 -13.61 5.44
N ARG A 58 -0.10 -14.46 4.70
CA ARG A 58 -0.32 -15.92 4.73
C ARG A 58 0.24 -16.56 6.01
N THR A 59 1.35 -16.05 6.54
CA THR A 59 2.14 -16.75 7.57
C THR A 59 2.03 -16.15 8.97
N LEU A 60 1.81 -14.84 9.12
CA LEU A 60 1.78 -14.18 10.42
C LEU A 60 0.48 -14.49 11.19
N SER A 61 0.59 -14.54 12.51
CA SER A 61 -0.57 -14.71 13.39
C SER A 61 -1.55 -13.53 13.28
N GLY A 62 -2.84 -13.82 13.47
CA GLY A 62 -3.90 -12.82 13.37
C GLY A 62 -4.31 -12.44 11.94
N TRP A 63 -3.80 -13.11 10.91
CA TRP A 63 -4.20 -12.88 9.50
C TRP A 63 -5.14 -13.95 8.93
N LYS A 64 -5.55 -14.93 9.74
CA LYS A 64 -6.50 -16.00 9.36
C LYS A 64 -7.71 -15.51 8.53
N PRO A 65 -8.37 -14.37 8.84
CA PRO A 65 -9.49 -13.88 8.03
C PRO A 65 -9.14 -13.40 6.61
N TYR A 66 -7.86 -13.20 6.30
CA TYR A 66 -7.33 -12.66 5.05
C TYR A 66 -6.64 -13.75 4.20
N GLN A 67 -6.36 -14.93 4.77
CA GLN A 67 -5.61 -16.02 4.13
C GLN A 67 -6.31 -16.67 2.91
N ASN A 68 -7.60 -16.45 2.73
CA ASN A 68 -8.35 -16.95 1.56
C ASN A 68 -8.69 -15.85 0.54
N VAL A 69 -8.17 -14.63 0.76
CA VAL A 69 -8.35 -13.51 -0.17
C VAL A 69 -7.17 -13.50 -1.14
N GLN A 70 -7.46 -13.26 -2.41
CA GLN A 70 -6.46 -12.99 -3.45
C GLN A 70 -6.09 -11.51 -3.42
N PHE A 71 -4.81 -11.21 -3.41
CA PHE A 71 -4.29 -9.85 -3.46
C PHE A 71 -3.33 -9.73 -4.64
N ASP A 72 -3.60 -8.81 -5.57
CA ASP A 72 -2.84 -8.67 -6.82
C ASP A 72 -2.60 -7.20 -7.23
N ALA A 73 -3.33 -6.26 -6.63
CA ALA A 73 -3.18 -4.83 -6.87
C ALA A 73 -2.71 -4.10 -5.62
N MET A 74 -1.80 -3.15 -5.84
CA MET A 74 -1.32 -2.23 -4.81
C MET A 74 -1.44 -0.80 -5.31
N LYS A 75 -1.79 0.12 -4.41
CA LYS A 75 -2.03 1.53 -4.71
C LYS A 75 -1.49 2.42 -3.60
N LEU A 76 -0.87 3.53 -3.94
CA LEU A 76 -0.52 4.56 -2.95
C LEU A 76 -1.82 5.05 -2.28
N TYR A 77 -1.85 5.12 -0.94
CA TYR A 77 -2.99 5.63 -0.20
C TYR A 77 -2.77 7.08 0.24
N THR A 78 -1.66 7.32 0.94
CA THR A 78 -1.22 8.64 1.39
C THR A 78 0.30 8.69 1.42
N LYS A 79 0.86 9.85 1.07
CA LYS A 79 2.26 10.19 1.38
C LYS A 79 2.33 10.86 2.75
N ALA A 80 3.52 10.86 3.37
CA ALA A 80 3.78 11.66 4.56
C ALA A 80 3.34 13.12 4.31
N HIS A 81 2.59 13.70 5.25
CA HIS A 81 2.03 15.06 5.17
C HIS A 81 0.96 15.32 4.07
N GLY A 82 0.43 14.27 3.43
CA GLY A 82 -0.66 14.40 2.45
C GLY A 82 -2.05 14.62 3.06
N THR A 83 -2.96 15.20 2.28
CA THR A 83 -4.39 15.34 2.66
C THR A 83 -5.05 13.97 2.79
N LYS A 84 -5.71 13.73 3.92
CA LYS A 84 -6.50 12.51 4.15
C LYS A 84 -7.64 12.43 3.13
N THR A 85 -7.79 11.30 2.46
CA THR A 85 -8.93 11.06 1.55
C THR A 85 -10.23 11.02 2.35
N GLN A 86 -11.33 11.45 1.73
CA GLN A 86 -12.67 11.37 2.32
C GLN A 86 -13.21 9.92 2.33
N ASN A 87 -12.68 9.03 1.48
CA ASN A 87 -13.11 7.63 1.44
C ASN A 87 -12.24 6.78 2.37
N LEU A 88 -12.85 6.26 3.43
CA LEU A 88 -12.18 5.56 4.52
C LEU A 88 -11.48 4.26 4.10
N ILE A 89 -11.89 3.63 2.99
CA ILE A 89 -11.31 2.36 2.57
C ILE A 89 -10.17 2.54 1.55
N ILE A 90 -10.36 3.34 0.51
CA ILE A 90 -9.35 3.62 -0.53
C ILE A 90 -9.60 4.97 -1.18
N ASN A 91 -8.56 5.66 -1.64
CA ASN A 91 -8.73 6.86 -2.46
C ASN A 91 -9.30 6.50 -3.85
N LEU A 92 -10.28 7.26 -4.35
CA LEU A 92 -10.88 7.06 -5.68
C LEU A 92 -10.51 8.19 -6.65
N ASP A 93 -10.05 9.32 -6.13
CA ASP A 93 -9.69 10.56 -6.83
C ASP A 93 -8.24 10.58 -7.36
N ARG A 94 -7.54 9.46 -7.23
CA ARG A 94 -6.14 9.26 -7.66
C ARG A 94 -5.96 7.93 -8.41
N PRO A 95 -6.57 7.74 -9.58
CA PRO A 95 -6.41 6.50 -10.35
C PRO A 95 -4.95 6.27 -10.80
N ASP A 96 -4.19 7.35 -10.96
CA ASP A 96 -2.77 7.38 -11.36
C ASP A 96 -1.82 6.82 -10.29
N TRP A 97 -2.29 6.62 -9.05
CA TRP A 97 -1.50 6.11 -7.93
C TRP A 97 -1.42 4.57 -7.86
N MET A 98 -1.97 3.88 -8.85
CA MET A 98 -1.87 2.42 -8.94
C MET A 98 -0.44 1.99 -9.30
N PHE A 99 0.07 0.96 -8.64
CA PHE A 99 1.35 0.36 -9.00
C PHE A 99 1.15 -0.58 -10.19
N VAL A 100 1.37 -0.05 -11.38
CA VAL A 100 1.12 -0.73 -12.68
C VAL A 100 2.30 -1.54 -13.21
N ASP A 101 3.52 -1.23 -12.75
CA ASP A 101 4.75 -1.85 -13.22
C ASP A 101 5.49 -2.48 -12.02
N ASP A 102 5.49 -3.80 -11.97
CA ASP A 102 6.08 -4.56 -10.87
C ASP A 102 7.61 -4.54 -10.87
N SER A 103 8.25 -4.10 -11.98
CA SER A 103 9.70 -3.98 -12.09
C SER A 103 10.26 -2.70 -11.50
N LYS A 104 9.42 -1.68 -11.29
CA LYS A 104 9.82 -0.42 -10.65
C LYS A 104 10.12 -0.62 -9.18
N THR A 105 11.09 0.13 -8.69
CA THR A 105 11.38 0.25 -7.27
C THR A 105 10.26 1.00 -6.53
N LEU A 106 10.17 0.81 -5.22
CA LEU A 106 9.20 1.53 -4.38
C LEU A 106 9.41 3.05 -4.45
N ALA A 107 10.65 3.53 -4.54
CA ALA A 107 10.96 4.94 -4.72
C ALA A 107 10.44 5.48 -6.07
N GLU A 108 10.58 4.72 -7.16
CA GLU A 108 10.10 5.12 -8.49
C GLU A 108 8.57 5.23 -8.59
N VAL A 109 7.84 4.49 -7.77
CA VAL A 109 6.37 4.61 -7.65
C VAL A 109 5.94 5.60 -6.56
N GLY A 110 6.89 6.35 -6.01
CA GLY A 110 6.64 7.47 -5.11
C GLY A 110 6.41 7.09 -3.65
N CYS A 111 6.85 5.90 -3.23
CA CYS A 111 6.95 5.56 -1.81
C CYS A 111 8.15 6.27 -1.17
N GLU A 112 7.92 6.76 0.04
CA GLU A 112 8.88 7.40 0.94
C GLU A 112 8.74 6.75 2.33
N HIS A 113 9.61 7.13 3.28
CA HIS A 113 9.45 6.73 4.68
C HIS A 113 8.04 7.11 5.20
N GLU A 114 7.42 6.21 5.97
CA GLU A 114 6.05 6.36 6.53
C GLU A 114 4.92 6.43 5.48
N THR A 115 5.19 6.03 4.24
CA THR A 115 4.11 5.90 3.23
C THR A 115 3.08 4.85 3.64
N GLU A 116 1.81 5.13 3.34
CA GLU A 116 0.75 4.14 3.38
C GLU A 116 0.36 3.70 1.97
N VAL A 117 0.26 2.39 1.76
CA VAL A 117 -0.23 1.79 0.51
C VAL A 117 -1.40 0.86 0.82
N SER A 118 -2.31 0.69 -0.13
CA SER A 118 -3.39 -0.29 -0.06
C SER A 118 -3.04 -1.53 -0.87
N PHE A 119 -3.27 -2.73 -0.33
CA PHE A 119 -3.10 -4.01 -1.02
C PHE A 119 -4.42 -4.78 -1.06
N PHE A 120 -4.88 -5.16 -2.24
CA PHE A 120 -6.27 -5.60 -2.47
C PHE A 120 -6.41 -6.49 -3.71
N ASN A 121 -7.61 -7.03 -3.88
CA ASN A 121 -8.02 -7.72 -5.10
C ASN A 121 -8.45 -6.70 -6.18
N ARG A 122 -7.85 -6.72 -7.36
CA ARG A 122 -8.14 -5.77 -8.44
C ARG A 122 -9.59 -5.86 -8.93
N ALA A 123 -10.11 -7.06 -9.14
CA ALA A 123 -11.47 -7.23 -9.64
C ALA A 123 -12.50 -6.66 -8.66
N ALA A 124 -12.34 -6.91 -7.35
CA ALA A 124 -13.21 -6.35 -6.32
C ALA A 124 -13.11 -4.81 -6.22
N TYR A 125 -11.94 -4.23 -6.52
CA TYR A 125 -11.79 -2.78 -6.62
C TYR A 125 -12.54 -2.20 -7.82
N ASP A 126 -12.41 -2.83 -8.99
CA ASP A 126 -13.08 -2.38 -10.21
C ASP A 126 -14.61 -2.50 -10.09
N GLU A 127 -15.12 -3.56 -9.44
CA GLU A 127 -16.54 -3.70 -9.08
C GLU A 127 -17.02 -2.58 -8.15
N TYR A 128 -16.25 -2.28 -7.10
CA TYR A 128 -16.57 -1.20 -6.16
C TYR A 128 -16.49 0.19 -6.82
N LEU A 129 -15.61 0.39 -7.79
CA LEU A 129 -15.50 1.65 -8.53
C LEU A 129 -16.73 1.89 -9.42
N ALA A 130 -17.30 0.83 -9.99
CA ALA A 130 -18.51 0.90 -10.81
C ALA A 130 -19.77 1.22 -9.98
N ASP A 131 -19.85 0.72 -8.75
CA ASP A 131 -20.96 0.98 -7.82
C ASP A 131 -20.46 1.09 -6.37
N PRO A 132 -20.02 2.29 -5.93
CA PRO A 132 -19.42 2.50 -4.62
C PRO A 132 -20.47 2.54 -3.49
N VAL A 133 -21.17 1.43 -3.29
CA VAL A 133 -22.15 1.26 -2.21
C VAL A 133 -21.46 0.66 -0.99
N ASN A 134 -21.64 1.32 0.15
CA ASN A 134 -21.22 0.77 1.43
C ASN A 134 -22.32 -0.15 1.94
N LYS A 135 -22.01 -1.42 2.16
CA LYS A 135 -22.96 -2.41 2.69
C LYS A 135 -22.91 -2.41 4.22
N TRP A 136 -23.27 -1.27 4.81
CA TRP A 136 -23.50 -1.12 6.24
C TRP A 136 -24.71 -0.19 6.45
N ASP A 137 -25.87 -0.82 6.56
CA ASP A 137 -27.08 -0.37 7.25
C ASP A 137 -27.48 -1.52 8.20
#